data_AF-A0A8B7C7Q3-F1
#
_entry.id   AF-A0A8B7C7Q3-F1
#
_cell.length_a   1.000
_cell.length_b   1.000
_cell.length_c   1.000
_cell.angle_alpha   90.00
_cell.angle_beta   90.00
_cell.angle_gamma   90.00
#
_symmetry.space_group_name_H-M   'P 1'
#
loop_
_entity.id
_entity.type
_entity.pdbx_description
1 polymer ?
#
loop_
_entity_poly.entity_id
_entity_poly.type
_entity_poly.pdbx_seq_one_letter_code
_entity_poly.pdbx_strand_id
1 'polypeptide(L)'
;MGRAAPVADFAEPSYQRVQNEEGKMNASEETMKSEQVIDIRRWEDLPLDCLVNIFKRLGVEDMTTGVPFVCKSWYEAHLNPSCWKILDLRAMYKWPQSPFIGRFMHEYRLKKFTTRGFLKIIINRSHKSLTELILPDYLLPLSEMVYICKECPMANVYASWHSEQDPGFIRSFVMTFNGAVKQHLST
;
A
#
# COMPACT_ATOMS: atom_id res chain seq x y z
N MET A 1 -1.93 -23.68 -28.27
CA MET A 1 -1.19 -22.46 -27.87
C MET A 1 -2.12 -21.26 -28.07
N GLY A 2 -2.86 -20.87 -27.03
CA GLY A 2 -3.77 -19.72 -27.07
C GLY A 2 -3.14 -18.54 -26.31
N ARG A 3 -2.81 -17.46 -27.02
CA ARG A 3 -2.26 -16.22 -26.45
C ARG A 3 -3.30 -15.56 -25.55
N ALA A 4 -2.94 -15.29 -24.30
CA ALA A 4 -3.69 -14.44 -23.40
C ALA A 4 -3.67 -12.98 -23.89
N ALA A 5 -4.81 -12.30 -23.79
CA ALA A 5 -4.98 -10.89 -24.12
C ALA A 5 -4.19 -9.98 -23.14
N PRO A 6 -3.73 -8.80 -23.57
CA PRO A 6 -2.98 -7.89 -22.71
C PRO A 6 -3.91 -7.23 -21.69
N VAL A 7 -3.44 -7.19 -20.44
CA VAL A 7 -4.11 -6.52 -19.32
C VAL A 7 -3.98 -5.01 -19.52
N ALA A 8 -5.09 -4.31 -19.28
CA ALA A 8 -5.27 -2.88 -19.51
C ALA A 8 -4.10 -2.02 -19.00
N ASP A 9 -3.63 -1.17 -19.91
CA ASP A 9 -2.61 -0.14 -19.72
C ASP A 9 -3.12 0.89 -18.69
N PHE A 10 -2.40 1.04 -17.58
CA PHE A 10 -2.67 2.10 -16.61
C PHE A 10 -1.92 3.36 -17.07
N ALA A 11 -2.67 4.38 -17.46
CA ALA A 11 -2.11 5.63 -17.97
C ALA A 11 -1.24 6.35 -16.92
N GLU A 12 0.03 6.59 -17.28
CA GLU A 12 1.01 7.43 -16.57
C GLU A 12 0.49 8.89 -16.40
N PRO A 13 0.64 9.53 -15.22
CA PRO A 13 0.33 10.95 -15.05
C PRO A 13 1.45 11.84 -15.61
N SER A 14 1.06 12.82 -16.42
CA SER A 14 1.96 13.82 -17.00
C SER A 14 2.44 14.82 -15.94
N TYR A 15 3.74 14.83 -15.65
CA TYR A 15 4.42 15.88 -14.88
C TYR A 15 4.63 17.13 -15.75
N GLN A 16 4.11 18.29 -15.33
CA GLN A 16 4.50 19.59 -15.90
C GLN A 16 5.57 20.24 -15.02
N ARG A 17 6.70 20.61 -15.63
CA ARG A 17 7.83 21.29 -15.01
C ARG A 17 7.62 22.79 -15.10
N VAL A 18 7.55 23.49 -13.96
CA VAL A 18 7.64 24.96 -13.93
C VAL A 18 9.07 25.36 -14.29
N GLN A 19 9.25 26.18 -15.32
CA GLN A 19 10.53 26.79 -15.67
C GLN A 19 10.67 28.10 -14.90
N ASN A 20 11.73 28.24 -14.09
CA ASN A 20 12.12 29.52 -13.52
C ASN A 20 13.12 30.19 -14.47
N GLU A 21 12.85 31.43 -14.85
CA GLU A 21 13.71 32.25 -15.71
C GLU A 21 14.93 32.77 -14.93
N GLU A 22 16.11 32.67 -15.56
CA GLU A 22 17.41 33.10 -15.02
C GLU A 22 17.51 34.64 -14.98
N GLY A 23 17.58 35.20 -13.77
CA GLY A 23 17.93 36.61 -13.54
C GLY A 23 19.45 36.83 -13.58
N LYS A 24 19.86 37.89 -14.30
CA LYS A 24 21.26 38.31 -14.55
C LYS A 24 22.12 38.50 -13.29
N MET A 25 23.32 37.94 -13.36
CA MET A 25 24.43 38.09 -12.40
C MET A 25 25.11 39.47 -12.54
N ASN A 26 25.33 40.19 -11.44
CA ASN A 26 26.32 41.27 -11.38
C ASN A 26 27.50 40.83 -10.50
N ALA A 27 28.69 41.04 -11.06
CA ALA A 27 29.97 40.69 -10.46
C ALA A 27 30.47 41.85 -9.59
N SER A 28 30.32 41.72 -8.26
CA SER A 28 31.20 42.34 -7.26
C SER A 28 30.58 42.16 -5.87
N GLU A 29 31.03 41.16 -5.12
CA GLU A 29 31.19 41.19 -3.66
C GLU A 29 31.65 39.80 -3.18
N GLU A 30 32.89 39.47 -3.53
CA GLU A 30 33.65 38.48 -2.77
C GLU A 30 34.00 39.11 -1.41
N THR A 31 33.25 38.80 -0.36
CA THR A 31 33.72 38.94 1.01
C THR A 31 33.21 37.78 1.84
N MET A 32 34.17 37.00 2.34
CA MET A 32 34.05 35.78 3.12
C MET A 32 32.85 35.74 4.07
N LYS A 33 31.84 34.97 3.69
CA LYS A 33 30.99 34.26 4.63
C LYS A 33 31.31 32.79 4.41
N SER A 34 31.94 32.16 5.39
CA SER A 34 32.03 30.70 5.45
C SER A 34 30.60 30.17 5.63
N GLU A 35 29.86 30.12 4.52
CA GLU A 35 28.61 29.41 4.42
C GLU A 35 29.02 27.95 4.49
N GLN A 36 28.89 27.34 5.67
CA GLN A 36 28.83 25.89 5.71
C GLN A 36 27.68 25.50 4.79
N VAL A 37 28.01 25.02 3.60
CA VAL A 37 27.06 24.33 2.74
C VAL A 37 26.65 23.12 3.55
N ILE A 38 25.56 23.24 4.29
CA ILE A 38 24.89 22.09 4.87
C ILE A 38 24.47 21.31 3.63
N ASP A 39 25.17 20.21 3.36
CA ASP A 39 24.77 19.25 2.35
C ASP A 39 23.48 18.61 2.84
N ILE A 40 22.35 19.28 2.57
CA ILE A 40 21.03 18.79 2.95
C ILE A 40 20.73 17.65 1.99
N ARG A 41 21.09 16.44 2.41
CA ARG A 41 20.75 15.22 1.68
C ARG A 41 19.24 15.16 1.51
N ARG A 42 18.76 15.10 0.26
CA ARG A 42 17.33 14.99 -0.02
C ARG A 42 16.85 13.59 0.34
N TRP A 43 15.60 13.50 0.78
CA TRP A 43 14.96 12.21 1.04
C TRP A 43 14.86 11.33 -0.21
N GLU A 44 14.88 11.95 -1.40
CA GLU A 44 14.85 11.25 -2.68
C GLU A 44 16.16 10.52 -3.00
N ASP A 45 17.28 10.97 -2.42
CA ASP A 45 18.64 10.43 -2.61
C ASP A 45 19.01 9.35 -1.57
N LEU A 46 18.03 8.93 -0.76
CA LEU A 46 18.21 7.79 0.12
C LEU A 46 18.31 6.50 -0.70
N PRO A 47 19.20 5.56 -0.30
CA PRO A 47 19.24 4.24 -0.92
C PRO A 47 17.87 3.54 -0.84
N LEU A 48 17.56 2.76 -1.87
CA LEU A 48 16.30 2.01 -1.99
C LEU A 48 15.97 1.23 -0.70
N ASP A 49 16.95 0.50 -0.15
CA ASP A 49 16.77 -0.32 1.04
C ASP A 49 16.43 0.51 2.29
N CYS A 50 16.96 1.73 2.38
CA CYS A 50 16.62 2.66 3.46
C CYS A 50 15.16 3.12 3.34
N LEU A 51 14.72 3.49 2.13
CA LEU A 51 13.33 3.88 1.86
C LEU A 51 12.38 2.72 2.16
N VAL A 52 12.67 1.51 1.67
CA VAL A 52 11.88 0.30 1.94
C VAL A 52 11.78 0.03 3.45
N ASN A 53 12.87 0.18 4.19
CA ASN A 53 12.86 -0.04 5.64
C ASN A 53 12.01 1.00 6.40
N ILE A 54 11.96 2.24 5.92
CA ILE A 54 11.06 3.28 6.44
C ILE A 54 9.61 2.92 6.10
N PHE A 55 9.33 2.60 4.84
CA PHE A 55 7.99 2.34 4.32
C PHE A 55 7.31 1.15 4.98
N LYS A 56 8.08 0.11 5.36
CA LYS A 56 7.59 -1.03 6.14
C LYS A 56 7.02 -0.66 7.51
N ARG A 57 7.30 0.54 8.02
CA ARG A 57 6.79 1.05 9.31
C ARG A 57 5.57 1.95 9.16
N LEU A 58 5.22 2.31 7.92
CA LEU A 58 4.08 3.16 7.64
C LEU A 58 2.79 2.35 7.63
N GLY A 59 1.70 3.02 7.98
CA GLY A 59 0.37 2.43 7.89
C GLY A 59 -0.05 2.22 6.43
N VAL A 60 -1.04 1.35 6.23
CA VAL A 60 -1.57 1.06 4.89
C VAL A 60 -2.13 2.31 4.20
N GLU A 61 -2.62 3.30 4.96
CA GLU A 61 -3.14 4.57 4.44
C GLU A 61 -2.03 5.39 3.77
N ASP A 62 -0.91 5.59 4.46
CA ASP A 62 0.25 6.33 3.95
C ASP A 62 0.90 5.59 2.78
N MET A 63 1.01 4.26 2.89
CA MET A 63 1.54 3.42 1.81
C MET A 63 0.69 3.44 0.55
N THR A 64 -0.62 3.68 0.67
CA THR A 64 -1.52 3.71 -0.49
C THR A 64 -1.77 5.10 -1.04
N THR A 65 -1.70 6.16 -0.22
CA THR A 65 -2.10 7.52 -0.63
C THR A 65 -1.09 8.62 -0.36
N GLY A 66 -0.02 8.34 0.41
CA GLY A 66 1.08 9.29 0.66
C GLY A 66 2.29 8.93 -0.18
N VAL A 67 2.99 7.86 0.19
CA VAL A 67 4.28 7.44 -0.37
C VAL A 67 4.32 7.42 -1.91
N PRO A 68 3.32 6.85 -2.63
CA PRO A 68 3.39 6.72 -4.08
C PRO A 68 3.37 8.08 -4.81
N PHE A 69 2.96 9.16 -4.14
CA PHE A 69 2.67 10.46 -4.75
C PHE A 69 3.65 11.57 -4.32
N VAL A 70 4.73 11.22 -3.61
CA VAL A 70 5.77 12.18 -3.19
C VAL A 70 6.75 12.47 -4.33
N CYS A 71 7.43 11.44 -4.84
CA CYS A 71 8.39 11.55 -5.93
C CYS A 71 8.59 10.19 -6.61
N LYS A 72 9.30 10.15 -7.74
CA LYS A 72 9.57 8.92 -8.49
C LYS A 72 10.34 7.87 -7.67
N SER A 73 11.40 8.28 -6.97
CA SER A 73 12.22 7.38 -6.14
C SER A 73 11.37 6.68 -5.06
N TRP A 74 10.47 7.43 -4.41
CA TRP A 74 9.55 6.89 -3.42
C TRP A 74 8.51 5.96 -4.04
N TYR A 75 7.94 6.33 -5.19
CA TYR A 75 7.02 5.46 -5.93
C TYR A 75 7.65 4.10 -6.24
N GLU A 76 8.87 4.08 -6.78
CA GLU A 76 9.60 2.86 -7.10
C GLU A 76 9.91 2.03 -5.85
N ALA A 77 10.37 2.68 -4.78
CA ALA A 77 10.66 2.03 -3.51
C ALA A 77 9.42 1.42 -2.85
N HIS A 78 8.26 2.09 -2.93
CA HIS A 78 7.02 1.59 -2.36
C HIS A 78 6.50 0.33 -3.08
N LEU A 79 6.86 0.12 -4.35
CA LEU A 79 6.46 -1.07 -5.12
C LEU A 79 7.20 -2.33 -4.66
N ASN A 80 8.25 -2.22 -3.84
CA ASN A 80 8.94 -3.38 -3.30
C ASN A 80 7.95 -4.25 -2.48
N PRO A 81 7.78 -5.54 -2.81
CA PRO A 81 6.83 -6.42 -2.11
C PRO A 81 7.06 -6.51 -0.60
N SER A 82 8.29 -6.28 -0.14
CA SER A 82 8.65 -6.29 1.29
C SER A 82 7.90 -5.22 2.09
N CYS A 83 7.48 -4.12 1.45
CA CYS A 83 6.66 -3.07 2.07
C CYS A 83 5.21 -3.52 2.33
N TRP A 84 4.77 -4.60 1.70
CA TRP A 84 3.38 -5.06 1.68
C TRP A 84 3.21 -6.46 2.32
N LYS A 85 4.20 -6.94 3.06
CA LYS A 85 4.15 -8.25 3.73
C LYS A 85 3.17 -8.27 4.92
N ILE A 86 2.96 -7.12 5.55
CA ILE A 86 2.04 -6.98 6.69
C ILE A 86 0.91 -6.06 6.23
N LEU A 87 -0.32 -6.53 6.35
CA LEU A 87 -1.52 -5.75 6.09
C LEU A 87 -2.23 -5.53 7.43
N ASP A 88 -2.02 -4.33 7.98
CA ASP A 88 -2.66 -3.90 9.21
C ASP A 88 -3.94 -3.13 8.92
N LEU A 89 -5.07 -3.71 9.31
CA LEU A 89 -6.40 -3.16 9.11
C LEU A 89 -7.05 -2.71 10.43
N ARG A 90 -6.31 -2.67 11.54
CA ARG A 90 -6.86 -2.31 12.86
C ARG A 90 -7.59 -0.97 12.85
N ALA A 91 -7.08 0.00 12.10
CA ALA A 91 -7.65 1.34 11.99
C ALA A 91 -8.82 1.47 11.00
N MET A 92 -9.23 0.39 10.30
CA MET A 92 -10.25 0.48 9.24
C MET A 92 -11.58 1.07 9.69
N TYR A 93 -11.98 0.84 10.94
CA TYR A 93 -13.24 1.39 11.47
C TYR A 93 -13.26 2.92 11.49
N LYS A 94 -12.09 3.56 11.49
CA LYS A 94 -11.94 5.01 11.44
C LYS A 94 -12.07 5.56 10.02
N TRP A 95 -11.95 4.72 8.99
CA TRP A 95 -11.90 5.18 7.60
C TRP A 95 -13.10 6.01 7.15
N PRO A 96 -14.36 5.65 7.48
CA PRO A 96 -15.51 6.46 7.11
C PRO A 96 -15.47 7.90 7.64
N GLN A 97 -14.77 8.13 8.75
CA GLN A 97 -14.61 9.44 9.39
C GLN A 97 -13.27 10.11 9.04
N SER A 98 -12.39 9.42 8.33
CA SER A 98 -11.08 9.92 7.96
C SER A 98 -11.09 10.46 6.52
N PRO A 99 -10.19 11.39 6.16
CA PRO A 99 -10.03 11.82 4.78
C PRO A 99 -9.44 10.74 3.85
N PHE A 100 -9.06 9.57 4.39
CA PHE A 100 -8.39 8.50 3.64
C PHE A 100 -9.20 8.03 2.44
N ILE A 101 -10.48 7.69 2.61
CA ILE A 101 -11.30 7.17 1.50
C ILE A 101 -11.39 8.20 0.36
N GLY A 102 -11.57 9.47 0.70
CA GLY A 102 -11.62 10.56 -0.29
C GLY A 102 -10.30 10.68 -1.07
N ARG A 103 -9.16 10.72 -0.37
CA ARG A 103 -7.83 10.74 -0.99
C ARG A 103 -7.58 9.50 -1.84
N PHE A 104 -7.87 8.32 -1.31
CA PHE A 104 -7.72 7.06 -2.04
C PHE A 104 -8.57 7.04 -3.32
N MET A 105 -9.81 7.51 -3.26
CA MET A 105 -10.63 7.59 -4.47
C MET A 105 -10.08 8.61 -5.47
N HIS A 106 -9.60 9.77 -5.00
CA HIS A 106 -8.98 10.79 -5.84
C HIS A 106 -7.73 10.26 -6.56
N GLU A 107 -6.76 9.74 -5.80
CA GLU A 107 -5.47 9.29 -6.33
C GLU A 107 -5.61 8.14 -7.34
N TYR A 108 -6.56 7.23 -7.10
CA TYR A 108 -6.82 6.09 -7.99
C TYR A 108 -7.95 6.34 -8.99
N ARG A 109 -8.45 7.59 -9.08
CA ARG A 109 -9.54 8.02 -9.99
C ARG A 109 -10.78 7.13 -9.93
N LEU A 110 -11.16 6.72 -8.72
CA LEU A 110 -12.27 5.80 -8.47
C LEU A 110 -13.58 6.56 -8.26
N LYS A 111 -14.66 6.07 -8.88
CA LYS A 111 -16.02 6.59 -8.64
C LYS A 111 -16.63 6.11 -7.32
N LYS A 112 -16.20 4.93 -6.84
CA LYS A 112 -16.71 4.31 -5.62
C LYS A 112 -15.62 3.49 -4.93
N PHE A 113 -15.51 3.61 -3.61
CA PHE A 113 -14.66 2.76 -2.81
C PHE A 113 -15.29 1.38 -2.60
N THR A 114 -14.47 0.32 -2.71
CA THR A 114 -14.87 -1.04 -2.33
C THR A 114 -13.73 -1.72 -1.58
N THR A 115 -14.04 -2.44 -0.51
CA THR A 115 -13.04 -3.20 0.26
C THR A 115 -12.29 -4.19 -0.62
N ARG A 116 -13.00 -4.92 -1.50
CA ARG A 116 -12.39 -5.84 -2.47
C ARG A 116 -11.39 -5.15 -3.39
N GLY A 117 -11.74 -3.99 -3.95
CA GLY A 117 -10.86 -3.24 -4.84
C GLY A 117 -9.59 -2.77 -4.14
N PHE A 118 -9.74 -2.28 -2.91
CA PHE A 118 -8.62 -1.91 -2.05
C PHE A 118 -7.70 -3.11 -1.75
N LEU A 119 -8.28 -4.24 -1.33
CA LEU A 119 -7.52 -5.47 -1.06
C LEU A 119 -6.77 -5.99 -2.30
N LYS A 120 -7.39 -5.92 -3.48
CA LYS A 120 -6.73 -6.28 -4.76
C LYS A 120 -5.45 -5.48 -5.00
N ILE A 121 -5.48 -4.17 -4.73
CA ILE A 121 -4.29 -3.31 -4.90
C ILE A 121 -3.16 -3.77 -3.98
N ILE A 122 -3.45 -3.98 -2.71
CA ILE A 122 -2.45 -4.41 -1.72
C ILE A 122 -1.88 -5.79 -2.06
N ILE A 123 -2.77 -6.76 -2.32
CA ILE A 123 -2.36 -8.14 -2.63
C ILE A 123 -1.48 -8.17 -3.88
N ASN A 124 -1.84 -7.41 -4.91
CA ASN A 124 -1.02 -7.30 -6.12
C ASN A 124 0.35 -6.70 -5.82
N ARG A 125 0.43 -5.63 -5.02
CA ARG A 125 1.71 -5.02 -4.61
C ARG A 125 2.57 -5.92 -3.72
N SER A 126 1.93 -6.76 -2.90
CA SER A 126 2.60 -7.79 -2.13
C SER A 126 3.08 -8.97 -2.96
N HIS A 127 2.81 -9.01 -4.28
CA HIS A 127 3.08 -10.18 -5.13
C HIS A 127 2.47 -11.47 -4.56
N LYS A 128 1.30 -11.36 -3.91
CA LYS A 128 0.63 -12.46 -3.20
C LYS A 128 1.46 -13.09 -2.07
N SER A 129 2.50 -12.41 -1.59
CA SER A 129 3.39 -12.86 -0.52
C SER A 129 3.12 -12.15 0.81
N LEU A 130 1.84 -11.87 1.10
CA LEU A 130 1.43 -11.38 2.41
C LEU A 130 1.77 -12.45 3.47
N THR A 131 2.45 -12.05 4.54
CA THR A 131 2.79 -12.93 5.67
C THR A 131 1.82 -12.75 6.83
N GLU A 132 1.31 -11.54 7.02
CA GLU A 132 0.46 -11.20 8.16
C GLU A 132 -0.72 -10.32 7.71
N LEU A 133 -1.92 -10.73 8.11
CA LEU A 133 -3.13 -9.93 8.04
C LEU A 133 -3.59 -9.66 9.47
N ILE A 134 -3.61 -8.40 9.88
CA ILE A 134 -4.09 -7.98 11.21
C ILE A 134 -5.46 -7.35 11.03
N LEU A 135 -6.49 -7.95 11.63
CA LEU A 135 -7.87 -7.54 11.47
C LEU A 135 -8.23 -6.33 12.37
N PRO A 136 -9.22 -5.50 11.96
CA PRO A 136 -9.95 -4.60 12.88
C PRO A 136 -10.64 -5.40 13.98
N ASP A 137 -11.19 -4.77 15.03
CA ASP A 137 -11.94 -5.41 16.15
C ASP A 137 -13.21 -6.22 15.73
N TYR A 138 -13.37 -6.49 14.44
CA TYR A 138 -14.39 -7.32 13.82
C TYR A 138 -13.82 -8.04 12.58
N LEU A 139 -14.41 -9.19 12.23
CA LEU A 139 -14.07 -9.89 10.99
C LEU A 139 -14.51 -9.07 9.77
N LEU A 140 -13.67 -9.05 8.73
CA LEU A 140 -14.09 -8.59 7.41
C LEU A 140 -15.23 -9.49 6.88
N PRO A 141 -16.05 -9.01 5.93
CA PRO A 141 -17.04 -9.87 5.28
C PRO A 141 -16.40 -11.17 4.78
N LEU A 142 -17.11 -12.30 4.95
CA LEU A 142 -16.58 -13.63 4.61
C LEU A 142 -16.02 -13.69 3.18
N SER A 143 -16.66 -13.00 2.22
CA SER A 143 -16.20 -12.92 0.83
C SER A 143 -14.80 -12.31 0.69
N GLU A 144 -14.45 -11.34 1.53
CA GLU A 144 -13.13 -10.69 1.57
C GLU A 144 -12.11 -11.60 2.26
N MET A 145 -12.47 -12.20 3.39
CA MET A 145 -11.61 -13.15 4.10
C MET A 145 -11.22 -14.34 3.22
N VAL A 146 -12.19 -14.96 2.53
CA VAL A 146 -11.96 -16.07 1.61
C VAL A 146 -11.05 -15.66 0.46
N TYR A 147 -11.21 -14.46 -0.07
CA TYR A 147 -10.37 -13.95 -1.15
C TYR A 147 -8.93 -13.78 -0.71
N ILE A 148 -8.68 -13.10 0.42
CA ILE A 148 -7.32 -12.91 0.94
C ILE A 148 -6.67 -14.27 1.23
N CYS A 149 -7.40 -15.20 1.87
CA CYS A 149 -6.88 -16.53 2.18
C CYS A 149 -6.53 -17.34 0.92
N LYS A 150 -7.26 -17.15 -0.18
CA LYS A 150 -6.98 -17.81 -1.45
C LYS A 150 -5.80 -17.20 -2.20
N GLU A 151 -5.73 -15.87 -2.27
CA GLU A 151 -4.66 -15.20 -2.98
C GLU A 151 -3.33 -15.30 -2.23
N CYS A 152 -3.36 -15.21 -0.90
CA CYS A 152 -2.18 -15.29 -0.04
C CYS A 152 -2.30 -16.51 0.88
N PRO A 153 -1.93 -17.71 0.40
CA PRO A 153 -2.16 -18.94 1.14
C PRO A 153 -1.29 -19.08 2.39
N MET A 154 -0.18 -18.36 2.46
CA MET A 154 0.77 -18.38 3.58
C MET A 154 0.56 -17.23 4.58
N ALA A 155 -0.46 -16.38 4.37
CA ALA A 155 -0.76 -15.30 5.29
C ALA A 155 -1.38 -15.85 6.58
N ASN A 156 -0.75 -15.53 7.71
CA ASN A 156 -1.33 -15.71 9.05
C ASN A 156 -2.34 -14.60 9.30
N VAL A 157 -3.43 -14.94 9.98
CA VAL A 157 -4.52 -14.00 10.26
C VAL A 157 -4.59 -13.76 11.76
N TYR A 158 -4.38 -12.52 12.17
CA TYR A 158 -4.39 -12.07 13.56
C TYR A 158 -5.62 -11.22 13.83
N ALA A 159 -6.19 -11.36 15.01
CA ALA A 159 -7.33 -10.58 15.48
C ALA A 159 -7.16 -10.27 16.96
N SER A 160 -7.54 -9.07 17.40
CA SER A 160 -7.38 -8.61 18.79
C SER A 160 -8.15 -9.47 19.81
N TRP A 161 -9.23 -10.14 19.39
CA TRP A 161 -10.02 -11.05 20.21
C TRP A 161 -9.56 -12.52 20.14
N HIS A 162 -8.45 -12.82 19.46
CA HIS A 162 -7.93 -14.17 19.29
C HIS A 162 -6.49 -14.29 19.83
N SER A 163 -6.20 -15.38 20.55
CA SER A 163 -4.87 -15.65 21.09
C SER A 163 -3.84 -15.88 19.98
N GLU A 164 -2.63 -15.33 20.12
CA GLU A 164 -1.54 -15.49 19.14
C GLU A 164 -0.97 -16.93 19.07
N GLN A 165 -1.43 -17.82 19.94
CA GLN A 165 -0.92 -19.19 20.08
C GLN A 165 -1.32 -20.12 18.91
N ASP A 166 -2.33 -19.76 18.12
CA ASP A 166 -2.69 -20.46 16.88
C ASP A 166 -3.00 -19.48 15.73
N PRO A 167 -1.99 -18.94 15.04
CA PRO A 167 -2.17 -18.00 13.93
C PRO A 167 -2.91 -18.61 12.72
N GLY A 168 -3.02 -19.95 12.65
CA GLY A 168 -3.68 -20.67 11.58
C GLY A 168 -5.19 -20.86 11.79
N PHE A 169 -5.68 -20.69 13.02
CA PHE A 169 -7.07 -20.96 13.41
C PHE A 169 -8.08 -20.21 12.53
N ILE A 170 -7.96 -18.87 12.46
CA ILE A 170 -8.93 -18.03 11.75
C ILE A 170 -8.99 -18.41 10.27
N ARG A 171 -7.82 -18.66 9.66
CA ARG A 171 -7.74 -19.11 8.27
C ARG A 171 -8.45 -20.44 8.08
N SER A 172 -8.15 -21.43 8.92
CA SER A 172 -8.75 -22.76 8.86
C SER A 172 -10.28 -22.69 9.00
N PHE A 173 -10.75 -21.90 9.97
CA PHE A 173 -12.17 -21.62 10.19
C PHE A 173 -12.83 -21.02 8.94
N VAL A 174 -12.26 -19.93 8.39
CA VAL A 174 -12.80 -19.25 7.20
C VAL A 174 -12.92 -20.22 6.01
N MET A 175 -11.88 -21.01 5.75
CA MET A 175 -11.84 -21.90 4.60
C MET A 175 -12.81 -23.09 4.76
N THR A 176 -12.89 -23.65 5.97
CA THR A 176 -13.81 -24.74 6.31
C THR A 176 -15.27 -24.28 6.23
N PHE A 177 -15.59 -23.15 6.85
CA PHE A 177 -16.94 -22.59 6.86
C PHE A 177 -17.42 -22.25 5.45
N ASN A 178 -16.58 -21.62 4.63
CA ASN A 178 -16.90 -21.36 3.23
C ASN A 178 -17.10 -22.65 2.42
N GLY A 179 -16.41 -23.75 2.75
CA GLY A 179 -16.66 -25.06 2.16
C GLY A 179 -18.05 -25.59 2.48
N ALA A 180 -18.45 -25.57 3.75
CA ALA A 180 -19.77 -26.02 4.21
C ALA A 180 -20.91 -25.18 3.59
N VAL A 181 -20.78 -23.85 3.57
CA VAL A 181 -21.78 -22.95 2.96
C VAL A 181 -22.01 -23.28 1.49
N LYS A 182 -20.95 -23.58 0.72
CA LYS A 182 -21.07 -23.93 -0.70
C LYS A 182 -21.77 -25.27 -0.93
N GLN A 183 -21.56 -26.24 -0.05
CA GLN A 183 -22.23 -27.54 -0.14
C GLN A 183 -23.74 -27.37 0.10
N HIS A 184 -24.13 -26.59 1.11
CA HIS A 184 -25.54 -26.30 1.39
C HIS A 184 -26.24 -25.46 0.31
N LEU A 185 -25.55 -24.51 -0.32
CA LEU A 185 -26.13 -23.70 -1.41
C LEU A 185 -26.22 -24.42 -2.76
N SER A 186 -25.57 -25.59 -2.90
CA SER A 186 -25.61 -26.41 -4.11
C SER A 186 -26.61 -27.57 -4.03
N THR A 187 -27.35 -27.66 -2.92
CA THR A 187 -28.41 -28.65 -2.66
C THR A 187 -29.76 -27.96 -2.73
#